data_AF-A0A524FEA0-F1
#
_entry.id   AF-A0A524FEA0-F1
#
_cell.length_a   1.000
_cell.length_b   1.000
_cell.length_c   1.000
_cell.angle_alpha   90.00
_cell.angle_beta   90.00
_cell.angle_gamma   90.00
#
_symmetry.space_group_name_H-M   'P 1'
#
loop_
_entity.id
_entity.type
_entity.pdbx_description
1 polymer ?
#
loop_
_entity_poly.entity_id
_entity_poly.type
_entity_poly.pdbx_seq_one_letter_code
_entity_poly.pdbx_strand_id
1 'polypeptide(L)'
;MKEHIVKITIDALRAFNHTKGDRILLCRGNCFDPVREYFHENDIYYEPAIVEGKLQDAVEGKLIQHLRKLGVSSRNLTKEAGIQRYFVLFDWVCRDFPNRERFVKTGFPAWKKKWKNIAIRRYKKYQRNVVQKKSVIERRAKEISKNMLEKPISVRDAFSDR
;
A
#
# COMPACT_ATOMS: atom_id res chain seq x y z
N MET A 1 13.07 -19.94 -7.80
CA MET A 1 11.69 -19.43 -7.59
C MET A 1 10.68 -20.13 -8.49
N LYS A 2 10.94 -20.29 -9.80
CA LYS A 2 10.04 -21.01 -10.74
C LYS A 2 9.75 -22.47 -10.29
N GLU A 3 10.79 -23.23 -9.96
CA GLU A 3 10.66 -24.62 -9.48
C GLU A 3 9.90 -24.74 -8.14
N HIS A 4 9.96 -23.70 -7.31
CA HIS A 4 9.33 -23.73 -5.99
C HIS A 4 7.79 -23.66 -6.09
N ILE A 5 7.26 -22.94 -7.09
CA ILE A 5 5.81 -22.86 -7.32
C ILE A 5 5.27 -24.22 -7.77
N VAL A 6 5.97 -24.89 -8.70
CA VAL A 6 5.62 -26.25 -9.14
C VAL A 6 5.60 -27.21 -7.95
N LYS A 7 6.63 -27.18 -7.10
CA LYS A 7 6.67 -28.00 -5.88
C LYS A 7 5.46 -27.76 -4.97
N ILE A 8 5.16 -26.49 -4.64
CA ILE A 8 4.00 -26.15 -3.81
C ILE A 8 2.69 -26.65 -4.46
N THR A 9 2.55 -26.51 -5.79
CA THR A 9 1.37 -27.01 -6.49
C THR A 9 1.25 -28.53 -6.39
N ILE A 10 2.33 -29.27 -6.58
CA ILE A 10 2.33 -30.74 -6.43
C ILE A 10 1.96 -31.14 -5.00
N ASP A 11 2.55 -30.47 -4.00
CA ASP A 11 2.25 -30.73 -2.59
C ASP A 11 0.78 -30.43 -2.27
N ALA A 12 0.20 -29.37 -2.85
CA ALA A 12 -1.22 -29.06 -2.73
C ALA A 12 -2.11 -30.13 -3.39
N LEU A 13 -1.79 -30.57 -4.62
CA LEU A 13 -2.54 -31.62 -5.31
C LEU A 13 -2.52 -32.94 -4.50
N ARG A 14 -1.38 -33.29 -3.92
CA ARG A 14 -1.28 -34.45 -3.00
C ARG A 14 -2.12 -34.26 -1.75
N ALA A 15 -2.05 -33.10 -1.11
CA ALA A 15 -2.83 -32.80 0.09
C ALA A 15 -4.36 -32.84 -0.15
N PHE A 16 -4.78 -32.51 -1.37
CA PHE A 16 -6.19 -32.62 -1.79
C PHE A 16 -6.58 -34.00 -2.32
N ASN A 17 -5.67 -34.98 -2.29
CA ASN A 17 -5.89 -36.31 -2.90
C ASN A 17 -6.42 -36.22 -4.34
N HIS A 18 -5.83 -35.33 -5.14
CA HIS A 18 -6.25 -35.12 -6.52
C HIS A 18 -6.20 -36.42 -7.33
N THR A 19 -7.25 -36.68 -8.10
CA THR A 19 -7.38 -37.84 -8.99
C THR A 19 -7.68 -37.42 -10.44
N LYS A 20 -7.44 -38.34 -11.38
CA LYS A 20 -7.82 -38.15 -12.78
C LYS A 20 -9.33 -37.89 -12.87
N GLY A 21 -9.70 -36.69 -13.30
CA GLY A 21 -11.09 -36.26 -13.43
C GLY A 21 -11.45 -35.03 -12.59
N ASP A 22 -10.67 -34.69 -11.55
CA ASP A 22 -10.97 -33.46 -10.81
C ASP A 22 -10.67 -32.23 -11.66
N ARG A 23 -11.52 -31.22 -11.50
CA ARG A 23 -11.36 -29.94 -12.15
C ARG A 23 -10.33 -29.08 -11.42
N ILE A 24 -9.24 -28.74 -12.09
CA ILE A 24 -8.25 -27.79 -11.58
C ILE A 24 -8.49 -26.41 -12.20
N LEU A 25 -8.78 -25.43 -11.35
CA LEU A 25 -8.86 -24.01 -11.74
C LEU A 25 -7.52 -23.32 -11.44
N LEU A 26 -6.77 -22.98 -12.49
CA LEU A 26 -5.45 -22.36 -12.36
C LEU A 26 -5.51 -20.87 -12.69
N CYS A 27 -4.99 -20.03 -11.79
CA CYS A 27 -4.95 -18.59 -11.99
C CYS A 27 -4.17 -18.22 -13.25
N ARG A 28 -4.64 -17.21 -14.00
CA ARG A 28 -4.02 -16.69 -15.24
C ARG A 28 -2.72 -15.92 -15.03
N GLY A 29 -2.29 -15.72 -13.78
CA GLY A 29 -1.04 -15.01 -13.48
C GLY A 29 0.19 -15.71 -14.05
N ASN A 30 1.16 -14.94 -14.54
CA ASN A 30 2.39 -15.47 -15.14
C ASN A 30 3.31 -16.20 -14.14
N CYS A 31 3.08 -16.02 -12.83
CA CYS A 31 3.79 -16.81 -11.82
C CYS A 31 3.50 -18.31 -11.94
N PHE A 32 2.39 -18.70 -12.58
CA PHE A 32 2.01 -20.09 -12.81
C PHE A 32 2.44 -20.63 -14.18
N ASP A 33 3.21 -19.90 -14.99
CA ASP A 33 3.72 -20.41 -16.27
C ASP A 33 4.45 -21.76 -16.11
N PRO A 34 5.36 -21.93 -15.13
CA PRO A 34 6.02 -23.22 -14.91
C PRO A 34 5.07 -24.36 -14.49
N VAL A 35 3.94 -24.02 -13.86
CA VAL A 35 2.92 -25.01 -13.49
C VAL A 35 2.16 -25.47 -14.72
N ARG A 36 1.89 -24.56 -15.67
CA ARG A 36 1.23 -24.92 -16.94
C ARG A 36 2.12 -25.82 -17.79
N GLU A 37 3.42 -25.53 -17.84
CA GLU A 37 4.43 -26.38 -18.47
C GLU A 37 4.42 -27.78 -17.84
N TYR A 38 4.50 -27.87 -16.50
CA TYR A 38 4.45 -29.13 -15.77
C TYR A 38 3.15 -29.91 -16.02
N PHE A 39 1.99 -29.25 -15.97
CA PHE A 39 0.71 -29.90 -16.25
C PHE A 39 0.61 -30.43 -17.67
N HIS A 40 1.12 -29.68 -18.66
CA HIS A 40 1.18 -30.12 -20.05
C HIS A 40 2.07 -31.36 -20.22
N GLU A 41 3.26 -31.37 -19.62
CA GLU A 41 4.20 -32.51 -19.67
C GLU A 41 3.67 -33.78 -18.99
N ASN A 42 2.75 -33.64 -18.03
CA ASN A 42 2.21 -34.75 -17.22
C ASN A 42 0.76 -35.10 -17.57
N ASP A 43 0.22 -34.58 -18.65
CA ASP A 43 -1.17 -34.82 -19.10
C ASP A 43 -2.22 -34.51 -18.01
N ILE A 44 -2.00 -33.41 -17.27
CA ILE A 44 -2.91 -32.92 -16.23
C ILE A 44 -3.77 -31.81 -16.82
N TYR A 45 -5.08 -32.05 -16.89
CA TYR A 45 -6.04 -31.05 -17.36
C TYR A 45 -6.22 -29.91 -16.35
N TYR A 46 -6.29 -28.67 -16.84
CA TYR A 46 -6.64 -27.49 -16.04
C TYR A 46 -7.41 -26.47 -16.87
N GLU A 47 -8.14 -25.59 -16.17
CA GLU A 47 -8.84 -24.47 -16.77
C GLU A 47 -8.30 -23.12 -16.25
N PRO A 48 -8.10 -22.12 -17.13
CA PRO A 48 -7.63 -20.80 -16.74
C PRO A 48 -8.72 -19.99 -16.02
N ALA A 49 -8.56 -19.80 -14.70
CA ALA A 49 -9.51 -19.10 -13.85
C ALA A 49 -9.03 -17.72 -13.39
N ILE A 50 -9.98 -16.84 -13.07
CA ILE A 50 -9.74 -15.61 -12.33
C ILE A 50 -10.19 -15.89 -10.89
N VAL A 51 -9.38 -15.47 -9.91
CA VAL A 51 -9.79 -15.56 -8.51
C VAL A 51 -10.79 -14.43 -8.25
N GLU A 52 -12.04 -14.79 -8.02
CA GLU A 52 -13.14 -13.84 -7.80
C GLU A 52 -14.05 -14.25 -6.64
N GLY A 53 -14.99 -13.38 -6.28
CA GLY A 53 -15.98 -13.62 -5.23
C GLY A 53 -15.41 -13.64 -3.81
N LYS A 54 -15.96 -14.50 -2.95
CA LYS A 54 -15.70 -14.51 -1.50
C LYS A 54 -14.21 -14.63 -1.14
N LEU A 55 -13.45 -15.42 -1.91
CA LEU A 55 -12.03 -15.59 -1.67
C LEU A 55 -11.25 -14.31 -1.98
N GLN A 56 -11.51 -13.67 -3.13
CA GLN A 56 -10.90 -12.39 -3.48
C GLN A 56 -11.22 -11.35 -2.41
N ASP A 57 -12.49 -11.25 -2.00
CA ASP A 57 -12.92 -10.30 -0.97
C ASP A 57 -12.21 -10.50 0.37
N ALA A 58 -12.05 -11.76 0.80
CA ALA A 58 -11.37 -12.09 2.05
C ALA A 58 -9.88 -11.73 1.99
N VAL A 59 -9.20 -12.11 0.90
CA VAL A 59 -7.77 -11.83 0.71
C VAL A 59 -7.50 -10.33 0.61
N GLU A 60 -8.26 -9.62 -0.21
CA GLU A 60 -8.12 -8.17 -0.37
C GLU A 60 -8.50 -7.40 0.89
N GLY A 61 -9.56 -7.82 1.58
CA GLY A 61 -9.97 -7.24 2.86
C GLY A 61 -8.87 -7.39 3.92
N LYS A 62 -8.24 -8.57 4.00
CA LYS A 62 -7.13 -8.80 4.92
C LYS A 62 -5.90 -7.96 4.58
N LEU A 63 -5.58 -7.84 3.28
CA LEU A 63 -4.50 -6.98 2.81
C LEU A 63 -4.74 -5.52 3.22
N ILE A 64 -5.94 -4.99 2.99
CA ILE A 64 -6.29 -3.62 3.38
C ILE A 64 -6.16 -3.45 4.90
N GLN A 65 -6.70 -4.38 5.69
CA GLN A 65 -6.59 -4.33 7.16
C GLN A 65 -5.11 -4.29 7.59
N HIS A 66 -4.25 -5.10 6.97
CA HIS A 66 -2.82 -5.10 7.25
C HIS A 66 -2.16 -3.75 6.89
N LEU A 67 -2.47 -3.20 5.71
CA LEU A 67 -1.97 -1.89 5.28
C LEU A 67 -2.43 -0.75 6.21
N ARG A 68 -3.66 -0.83 6.75
CA ARG A 68 -4.13 0.11 7.79
C ARG A 68 -3.28 0.01 9.06
N LYS A 69 -2.99 -1.21 9.53
CA LYS A 69 -2.13 -1.45 10.70
C LYS A 69 -0.70 -0.96 10.49
N LEU A 70 -0.19 -1.02 9.27
CA LEU A 70 1.10 -0.43 8.90
C LEU A 70 1.09 1.12 8.85
N GLY A 71 -0.08 1.76 8.96
CA GLY A 71 -0.22 3.21 9.01
C GLY A 71 -0.64 3.87 7.70
N VAL A 72 -1.19 3.12 6.73
CA VAL A 72 -1.78 3.71 5.52
C VAL A 72 -3.18 4.23 5.85
N SER A 73 -3.31 5.54 6.09
CA SER A 73 -4.57 6.17 6.55
C SER A 73 -5.46 6.76 5.44
N SER A 74 -5.09 6.64 4.17
CA SER A 74 -5.86 7.21 3.05
C SER A 74 -7.27 6.65 2.94
N ARG A 75 -8.30 7.50 2.85
CA ARG A 75 -9.70 7.06 2.64
C ARG A 75 -9.88 6.29 1.32
N ASN A 76 -9.00 6.53 0.35
CA ASN A 76 -9.03 5.88 -0.97
C ASN A 76 -8.35 4.50 -0.99
N LEU A 77 -7.88 3.99 0.16
CA LEU A 77 -7.44 2.60 0.28
C LEU A 77 -8.68 1.71 0.51
N THR A 78 -9.32 1.30 -0.58
CA THR A 78 -10.49 0.42 -0.62
C THR A 78 -10.27 -0.76 -1.58
N LYS A 79 -11.17 -1.76 -1.56
CA LYS A 79 -11.08 -2.92 -2.47
C LYS A 79 -11.35 -2.49 -3.93
N GLU A 80 -12.20 -1.49 -4.09
CA GLU A 80 -12.69 -0.99 -5.37
C GLU A 80 -11.70 0.00 -6.02
N ALA A 81 -10.66 0.44 -5.28
CA ALA A 81 -9.71 1.45 -5.75
C ALA A 81 -8.88 1.02 -6.97
N GLY A 82 -8.81 -0.29 -7.29
CA GLY A 82 -8.08 -0.82 -8.43
C GLY A 82 -6.67 -0.23 -8.58
N ILE A 83 -6.36 0.33 -9.75
CA ILE A 83 -5.07 0.98 -10.03
C ILE A 83 -4.76 2.17 -9.11
N GLN A 84 -5.77 2.88 -8.59
CA GLN A 84 -5.56 4.02 -7.69
C GLN A 84 -4.92 3.59 -6.37
N ARG A 85 -5.14 2.33 -5.96
CA ARG A 85 -4.50 1.76 -4.78
C ARG A 85 -2.98 1.83 -4.86
N TYR A 86 -2.42 1.61 -6.05
CA TYR A 86 -0.98 1.75 -6.27
C TYR A 86 -0.49 3.16 -5.90
N PHE A 87 -1.18 4.20 -6.37
CA PHE A 87 -0.78 5.58 -6.11
C PHE A 87 -0.97 5.99 -4.65
N VAL A 88 -2.00 5.47 -3.98
CA VAL A 88 -2.20 5.65 -2.54
C VAL A 88 -1.02 5.06 -1.75
N LEU A 89 -0.63 3.83 -2.06
CA LEU A 89 0.49 3.17 -1.38
C LEU A 89 1.82 3.83 -1.71
N PHE A 90 2.01 4.23 -2.97
CA PHE A 90 3.22 4.91 -3.39
C PHE A 90 3.35 6.29 -2.74
N ASP A 91 2.26 7.05 -2.59
CA ASP A 91 2.27 8.31 -1.85
C ASP A 91 2.64 8.08 -0.37
N TRP A 92 2.08 7.05 0.26
CA TRP A 92 2.44 6.67 1.62
C TRP A 92 3.93 6.35 1.77
N VAL A 93 4.53 5.64 0.81
CA VAL A 93 5.99 5.41 0.78
C VAL A 93 6.75 6.73 0.63
N CYS A 94 6.32 7.62 -0.29
CA CYS A 94 7.01 8.88 -0.57
C CYS A 94 7.04 9.84 0.63
N ARG A 95 6.07 9.77 1.55
CA ARG A 95 6.01 10.68 2.72
C ARG A 95 7.11 10.43 3.74
N ASP A 96 7.69 9.23 3.75
CA ASP A 96 8.67 8.79 4.75
C ASP A 96 9.67 7.83 4.10
N PHE A 97 10.31 8.34 3.05
CA PHE A 97 11.41 7.68 2.36
C PHE A 97 12.73 8.14 3.01
N PRO A 98 13.75 7.28 3.22
CA PRO A 98 13.86 5.90 2.76
C PRO A 98 13.25 4.85 3.70
N ASN A 99 12.76 5.23 4.89
CA ASN A 99 12.29 4.28 5.91
C ASN A 99 11.26 3.28 5.39
N ARG A 100 10.36 3.73 4.51
CA ARG A 100 9.32 2.88 3.91
C ARG A 100 9.74 2.14 2.63
N GLU A 101 10.97 2.34 2.13
CA GLU A 101 11.49 1.57 0.97
C GLU A 101 11.52 0.06 1.28
N ARG A 102 11.73 -0.31 2.54
CA ARG A 102 11.73 -1.71 2.99
C ARG A 102 10.41 -2.47 2.72
N PHE A 103 9.30 -1.76 2.55
CA PHE A 103 8.00 -2.35 2.22
C PHE A 103 7.74 -2.45 0.71
N VAL A 104 8.69 -2.01 -0.12
CA VAL A 104 8.55 -1.99 -1.57
C VAL A 104 9.23 -3.22 -2.17
N LYS A 105 8.61 -3.79 -3.22
CA LYS A 105 9.24 -4.81 -4.06
C LYS A 105 10.35 -4.18 -4.92
N THR A 106 11.55 -4.09 -4.36
CA THR A 106 12.70 -3.42 -4.99
C THR A 106 13.33 -4.20 -6.15
N GLY A 107 13.03 -5.49 -6.28
CA GLY A 107 13.54 -6.35 -7.36
C GLY A 107 12.95 -6.05 -8.74
N PHE A 108 11.86 -5.29 -8.84
CA PHE A 108 11.22 -5.00 -10.12
C PHE A 108 12.00 -3.93 -10.92
N PRO A 109 12.32 -4.13 -12.21
CA PRO A 109 13.13 -3.18 -12.99
C PRO A 109 12.57 -1.75 -13.01
N ALA A 110 11.24 -1.60 -13.05
CA ALA A 110 10.61 -0.28 -13.03
C ALA A 110 10.86 0.48 -11.71
N TRP A 111 11.07 -0.23 -10.58
CA TRP A 111 11.45 0.41 -9.32
C TRP A 111 12.79 1.13 -9.47
N LYS A 112 13.81 0.39 -9.91
CA LYS A 112 15.18 0.90 -10.07
C LYS A 112 15.26 1.99 -11.15
N LYS A 113 14.59 1.80 -12.29
CA LYS A 113 14.66 2.72 -13.44
C LYS A 113 13.85 4.02 -13.26
N LYS A 114 12.71 3.97 -12.57
CA LYS A 114 11.73 5.08 -12.57
C LYS A 114 11.24 5.44 -11.17
N TRP A 115 10.64 4.50 -10.46
CA TRP A 115 9.82 4.82 -9.29
C TRP A 115 10.64 5.26 -8.07
N LYS A 116 11.84 4.71 -7.87
CA LYS A 116 12.75 5.14 -6.78
C LYS A 116 13.11 6.63 -6.91
N ASN A 117 13.46 7.08 -8.11
CA ASN A 117 13.78 8.49 -8.37
C ASN A 117 12.57 9.41 -8.17
N ILE A 118 11.36 8.94 -8.51
CA ILE A 118 10.13 9.68 -8.22
C ILE A 118 9.89 9.77 -6.70
N ALA A 119 10.11 8.69 -5.96
CA ALA A 119 9.93 8.65 -4.51
C ALA A 119 10.87 9.65 -3.80
N ILE A 120 12.15 9.65 -4.16
CA ILE A 120 13.15 10.60 -3.63
C ILE A 120 12.73 12.04 -3.91
N ARG A 121 12.29 12.35 -5.13
CA ARG A 121 11.85 13.71 -5.50
C ARG A 121 10.63 14.15 -4.71
N ARG A 122 9.61 13.28 -4.57
CA ARG A 122 8.40 13.58 -3.80
C ARG A 122 8.69 13.73 -2.32
N TYR A 123 9.54 12.89 -1.75
CA TYR A 123 9.99 13.00 -0.36
C TYR A 123 10.66 14.35 -0.08
N LYS A 124 11.62 14.76 -0.92
CA LYS A 124 12.28 16.07 -0.80
C LYS A 124 11.28 17.23 -0.86
N LYS A 125 10.23 17.12 -1.69
CA LYS A 125 9.14 18.11 -1.76
C LYS A 125 8.32 18.11 -0.47
N TYR A 126 7.98 16.94 0.08
CA TYR A 126 7.26 16.85 1.36
C TYR A 126 8.04 17.48 2.50
N GLN A 127 9.34 17.19 2.63
CA GLN A 127 10.19 17.77 3.68
C GLN A 127 10.24 19.30 3.58
N ARG A 128 10.43 19.85 2.37
CA ARG A 128 10.39 21.30 2.14
C ARG A 128 9.08 21.94 2.56
N ASN A 129 7.95 21.33 2.19
CA ASN A 129 6.63 21.84 2.56
C ASN A 129 6.39 21.82 4.07
N VAL A 130 6.89 20.79 4.78
CA VAL A 130 6.80 20.70 6.25
C VAL A 130 7.59 21.83 6.91
N VAL A 131 8.82 22.06 6.47
CA VAL A 131 9.67 23.15 6.99
C VAL A 131 9.03 24.51 6.75
N GLN A 132 8.53 24.76 5.54
CA GLN A 132 7.86 26.01 5.20
C GLN A 132 6.57 26.22 6.03
N LYS A 133 5.79 25.16 6.24
CA LYS A 133 4.57 25.24 7.07
C LYS A 133 4.92 25.56 8.53
N LYS A 134 5.98 24.93 9.07
CA LYS A 134 6.46 25.18 10.44
C LYS A 134 6.88 26.65 10.62
N SER A 135 7.68 27.19 9.70
CA SER A 135 8.13 28.58 9.78
C SER A 135 6.98 29.60 9.69
N VAL A 136 5.96 29.30 8.87
CA VAL A 136 4.73 30.13 8.79
C VAL A 136 3.95 30.09 10.11
N ILE A 137 3.79 28.92 10.72
CA ILE A 137 3.10 28.78 12.01
C ILE A 137 3.85 29.52 13.11
N GLU A 138 5.17 29.37 13.18
CA GLU A 138 6.02 30.07 14.16
C GLU A 138 5.94 31.59 14.02
N ARG A 139 5.97 32.11 12.78
CA ARG A 139 5.81 33.54 12.52
C ARG A 139 4.47 34.05 13.03
N ARG A 140 3.38 33.35 12.67
CA ARG A 140 2.02 33.72 13.08
C ARG A 140 1.86 33.66 14.60
N ALA A 141 2.45 32.68 15.27
CA ALA A 141 2.42 32.58 16.73
C ALA A 141 3.15 33.77 17.39
N LYS A 142 4.31 34.19 16.85
CA LYS A 142 5.03 35.38 17.33
C LYS A 142 4.22 36.66 17.14
N GLU A 143 3.58 36.83 15.99
CA GLU A 143 2.69 37.98 15.72
C GLU A 143 1.52 38.02 16.71
N ILE A 144 0.86 36.88 16.96
CA ILE A 144 -0.23 36.79 17.96
C ILE A 144 0.29 37.14 19.35
N SER A 145 1.43 36.58 19.77
CA SER A 145 2.02 36.87 21.08
C SER A 145 2.38 38.35 21.25
N LYS A 146 2.93 38.98 20.20
CA LYS A 146 3.24 40.41 20.20
C LYS A 146 1.97 41.25 20.32
N ASN A 147 0.93 40.94 19.55
CA ASN A 147 -0.36 41.64 19.63
C ASN A 147 -1.01 41.51 21.01
N MET A 148 -0.92 40.34 21.67
CA MET A 148 -1.42 40.12 23.03
C MET A 148 -0.67 40.94 24.08
N LEU A 149 0.64 41.21 23.87
CA LEU A 149 1.44 42.08 24.74
C LEU A 149 1.14 43.57 24.52
N GLU A 150 0.94 43.99 23.27
CA GLU A 150 0.67 45.40 22.91
C GLU A 150 -0.78 45.82 23.18
N LYS A 151 -1.73 44.89 23.08
CA LYS A 151 -3.15 45.10 23.38
C LYS A 151 -3.63 44.00 24.33
N PRO A 152 -3.22 44.04 25.61
CA PRO A 152 -3.69 43.08 26.58
C PRO A 152 -5.21 43.20 26.68
N ILE A 153 -5.90 42.07 26.60
CA ILE A 153 -7.34 42.01 26.81
C ILE A 153 -7.59 42.52 28.23
N SER A 154 -8.27 43.66 28.36
CA SER A 154 -8.76 44.14 29.66
C SER A 154 -9.71 43.08 30.22
N VAL A 155 -9.28 42.38 31.27
CA VAL A 155 -10.12 41.39 31.98
C VAL A 155 -11.24 42.08 32.79
N ARG A 156 -11.41 43.41 32.69
CA ARG A 156 -12.32 44.18 33.56
C ARG A 156 -13.81 44.12 33.18
N ASP A 157 -14.19 43.59 32.03
CA ASP A 157 -15.62 43.61 31.62
C ASP A 157 -16.31 42.24 31.67
N ALA A 158 -15.65 41.19 32.17
CA ALA A 158 -16.26 39.85 32.31
C ALA A 158 -16.87 39.56 33.70
N PHE A 159 -16.76 40.50 34.65
CA PHE A 159 -17.22 40.31 36.03
C PHE A 159 -18.02 41.49 36.60
N SER A 160 -18.40 42.50 35.81
CA SER A 160 -19.21 43.64 36.31
C SER A 160 -20.72 43.53 36.10
N ASP A 161 -21.22 42.41 35.58
CA ASP A 161 -22.66 42.10 35.54
C ASP A 161 -22.91 40.83 36.39
N ARG A 162 -22.84 40.98 37.70
CA ARG A 162 -23.48 40.07 38.65
C ARG A 162 -23.94 40.80 39.90
#